data_AF-A0A6B3G1Z2-F1
#
_entry.id   AF-A0A6B3G1Z2-F1
#
_cell.length_a   1.000
_cell.length_b   1.000
_cell.length_c   1.000
_cell.angle_alpha   90.00
_cell.angle_beta   90.00
_cell.angle_gamma   90.00
#
_symmetry.space_group_name_H-M   'P 1'
#
loop_
_entity.id
_entity.type
_entity.pdbx_description
1 polymer ?
#
loop_
_entity_poly.entity_id
_entity_poly.type
_entity_poly.pdbx_seq_one_letter_code
_entity_poly.pdbx_strand_id
1 'polypeptide(L)' 'ATLEQIDIVAELIARYPTQLRRALTADDLEKARAEGRIASLMGAEGGHSINNSLGTLRALYDLGVRYMTLTHNDNI' A
#
# COMPACT_ATOMS: atom_id res chain seq x y z
N ALA A 1 7.97 10.51 -5.11
CA ALA A 1 8.23 9.41 -4.16
C ALA A 1 7.10 8.38 -4.05
N THR A 2 5.81 8.73 -4.08
CA THR A 2 4.71 7.76 -3.80
C THR A 2 4.76 6.48 -4.66
N LEU A 3 5.01 6.58 -5.96
CA LEU A 3 5.10 5.41 -6.84
C LEU A 3 6.32 4.54 -6.53
N GLU A 4 7.47 5.13 -6.21
CA GLU A 4 8.69 4.41 -5.83
C GLU A 4 8.48 3.63 -4.53
N GLN A 5 7.76 4.20 -3.56
CA GLN A 5 7.41 3.49 -2.32
C GLN A 5 6.46 2.31 -2.55
N ILE A 6 5.48 2.47 -3.46
CA ILE A 6 4.60 1.36 -3.88
C ILE A 6 5.41 0.24 -4.53
N ASP A 7 6.33 0.60 -5.42
CA ASP A 7 7.19 -0.34 -6.12
C ASP A 7 8.10 -1.11 -5.14
N ILE A 8 8.76 -0.42 -4.21
CA ILE A 8 9.60 -1.02 -3.17
C ILE A 8 8.81 -2.05 -2.35
N VAL A 9 7.56 -1.77 -1.98
CA VAL A 9 6.73 -2.74 -1.25
C VAL A 9 6.40 -3.96 -2.11
N ALA A 10 6.11 -3.76 -3.40
CA ALA A 10 5.88 -4.86 -4.33
C ALA A 10 7.13 -5.74 -4.50
N GLU A 11 8.30 -5.13 -4.67
CA GLU A 11 9.58 -5.83 -4.72
C GLU A 11 9.88 -6.60 -3.43
N LEU A 12 9.61 -6.00 -2.26
CA LEU A 12 9.82 -6.64 -0.97
C LEU A 12 8.96 -7.89 -0.81
N ILE A 13 7.67 -7.82 -1.18
CA ILE A 13 6.76 -8.96 -1.16
C ILE A 13 7.25 -10.06 -2.12
N ALA A 14 7.70 -9.68 -3.32
CA ALA A 14 8.23 -10.64 -4.30
C ALA A 14 9.54 -11.31 -3.82
N ARG A 15 10.38 -10.58 -3.07
CA ARG A 15 11.64 -11.09 -2.51
C ARG A 15 11.43 -12.03 -1.33
N TYR A 16 10.36 -11.87 -0.56
CA TYR A 16 10.07 -12.63 0.66
C TYR A 16 8.69 -13.32 0.62
N PRO A 17 8.37 -14.13 -0.41
CA PRO A 17 7.01 -14.62 -0.65
C PRO A 17 6.52 -15.66 0.38
N THR A 18 7.45 -16.27 1.11
CA THR A 18 7.14 -17.22 2.20
C THR A 18 6.89 -16.52 3.52
N GLN A 19 7.32 -15.27 3.69
CA GLN A 19 7.08 -14.47 4.90
C GLN A 19 5.99 -13.42 4.68
N LEU A 20 5.93 -12.80 3.50
CA LEU A 20 5.07 -11.67 3.19
C LEU A 20 3.98 -12.07 2.22
N ARG A 21 2.78 -11.51 2.42
CA ARG A 21 1.65 -11.68 1.50
C ARG A 21 0.96 -10.34 1.29
N ARG A 22 0.82 -9.94 0.03
CA ARG A 22 0.02 -8.77 -0.34
C ARG A 22 -1.43 -8.93 0.13
N ALA A 23 -1.96 -7.91 0.80
CA ALA A 23 -3.35 -7.85 1.24
C ALA A 23 -4.04 -6.58 0.73
N LEU A 24 -5.20 -6.77 0.08
CA LEU A 24 -6.01 -5.69 -0.48
C LEU A 24 -7.39 -5.60 0.21
N THR A 25 -7.73 -6.60 1.00
CA THR A 25 -9.02 -6.75 1.69
C THR A 25 -8.79 -7.31 3.10
N ALA A 26 -9.82 -7.23 3.95
CA ALA A 26 -9.80 -7.89 5.25
C ALA A 26 -9.64 -9.42 5.12
N ASP A 27 -10.29 -10.02 4.11
CA ASP A 27 -10.16 -11.46 3.84
C ASP A 27 -8.73 -11.85 3.47
N ASP A 28 -7.98 -11.00 2.77
CA ASP A 28 -6.57 -11.27 2.47
C ASP A 28 -5.70 -11.25 3.73
N LEU A 29 -6.03 -10.38 4.69
CA LEU A 29 -5.36 -10.33 5.99
C LEU A 29 -5.59 -11.63 6.75
N GLU A 30 -6.84 -12.09 6.83
CA GLU A 30 -7.18 -13.36 7.48
C GLU A 30 -6.49 -14.56 6.80
N LYS A 31 -6.44 -14.58 5.47
CA LYS A 31 -5.71 -15.61 4.70
C LYS A 31 -4.22 -15.59 4.99
N ALA A 32 -3.59 -14.42 4.99
CA ALA A 32 -2.16 -14.30 5.30
C ALA A 32 -1.87 -14.86 6.70
N ARG A 33 -2.70 -14.49 7.69
CA ARG A 33 -2.61 -14.99 9.06
C ARG A 33 -2.74 -16.51 9.13
N ALA A 34 -3.73 -17.09 8.44
CA ALA A 34 -3.95 -18.54 8.40
C ALA A 34 -2.77 -19.30 7.76
N GLU A 35 -2.07 -18.67 6.81
CA GLU A 35 -0.89 -19.23 6.15
C GLU A 35 0.42 -18.98 6.92
N GLY A 36 0.36 -18.33 8.10
CA GLY A 36 1.54 -17.98 8.89
C GLY A 36 2.40 -16.87 8.27
N ARG A 37 1.82 -16.07 7.36
CA ARG A 37 2.48 -14.97 6.65
C ARG A 37 2.05 -13.62 7.20
N ILE A 38 2.94 -12.64 7.09
CA ILE A 38 2.67 -11.25 7.43
C ILE A 38 1.88 -10.61 6.29
N ALA A 39 0.66 -10.17 6.59
CA ALA A 39 -0.14 -9.39 5.66
C ALA A 39 0.54 -8.04 5.40
N SER A 40 0.79 -7.71 4.14
CA SER A 40 1.45 -6.49 3.71
C SER A 40 0.48 -5.62 2.92
N LEU A 41 0.11 -4.48 3.51
CA LEU A 41 -0.79 -3.47 2.92
C LEU A 41 -0.01 -2.17 2.68
N MET A 42 -0.49 -1.35 1.75
CA MET A 42 0.11 -0.07 1.43
C MET A 42 -0.82 1.08 1.83
N GLY A 43 -0.23 2.14 2.35
CA GLY A 43 -0.90 3.40 2.62
C GLY A 43 -0.12 4.58 2.05
N ALA A 44 -0.85 5.59 1.59
CA ALA A 44 -0.27 6.87 1.21
C ALA A 44 -0.29 7.81 2.43
N GLU A 45 0.87 8.20 2.92
CA GLU A 45 0.98 9.11 4.07
C GLU A 45 0.99 10.57 3.60
N GLY A 46 -0.18 11.21 3.61
CA GLY A 46 -0.38 12.61 3.26
C GLY A 46 -1.07 12.83 1.92
N GLY A 47 -2.08 13.72 1.91
CA GLY A 47 -2.87 14.05 0.72
C GLY A 47 -2.07 14.70 -0.42
N HIS A 48 -0.87 15.21 -0.15
CA HIS A 48 0.04 15.68 -1.20
C HIS A 48 0.40 14.56 -2.19
N SER A 49 0.33 13.28 -1.79
CA SER A 49 0.53 12.11 -2.66
C SER A 49 -0.43 12.05 -3.85
N ILE A 50 -1.61 12.68 -3.78
CA ILE A 50 -2.55 12.72 -4.91
C ILE A 50 -2.48 14.03 -5.70
N ASN A 51 -1.73 15.04 -5.23
CA ASN A 51 -1.62 16.35 -5.86
C ASN A 51 -2.97 16.93 -6.32
N ASN A 52 -3.97 16.94 -5.41
CA ASN A 52 -5.35 17.39 -5.67
C ASN A 52 -6.07 16.69 -6.85
N SER A 53 -5.60 15.51 -7.28
CA SER A 53 -6.19 14.74 -8.37
C SER A 53 -6.90 13.49 -7.88
N LEU A 54 -8.23 13.45 -8.05
CA LEU A 54 -9.01 12.23 -7.81
C LEU A 54 -8.68 11.11 -8.80
N GLY A 55 -8.14 11.46 -9.98
CA GLY A 55 -7.60 10.48 -10.91
C GLY A 55 -6.40 9.76 -10.31
N THR A 56 -5.48 10.50 -9.70
CA THR A 56 -4.33 9.94 -8.98
C THR A 56 -4.80 9.09 -7.80
N LEU A 57 -5.79 9.54 -7.03
CA LEU A 57 -6.37 8.74 -5.94
C LEU A 57 -6.86 7.37 -6.41
N ARG A 58 -7.60 7.31 -7.53
CA ARG A 58 -8.05 6.05 -8.12
C ARG A 58 -6.89 5.19 -8.62
N ALA A 59 -5.90 5.79 -9.28
CA ALA A 59 -4.71 5.07 -9.74
C ALA A 59 -3.93 4.46 -8.56
N LEU A 60 -3.77 5.17 -7.44
CA LEU A 60 -3.14 4.63 -6.23
C LEU A 60 -3.94 3.46 -5.66
N TYR A 61 -5.28 3.55 -5.66
CA TYR A 61 -6.14 2.45 -5.24
C TYR A 61 -5.98 1.21 -6.15
N ASP A 62 -5.93 1.40 -7.47
CA ASP A 62 -5.71 0.31 -8.43
C ASP A 62 -4.32 -0.34 -8.24
N LEU A 63 -3.32 0.47 -7.90
CA LEU A 63 -1.97 0.00 -7.53
C LEU A 63 -1.92 -0.69 -6.15
N GLY A 64 -3.01 -0.69 -5.38
CA GLY A 64 -3.16 -1.46 -4.14
C GLY A 64 -3.05 -0.67 -2.85
N VAL A 65 -3.03 0.66 -2.90
CA VAL A 65 -3.13 1.49 -1.69
C VAL A 65 -4.52 1.31 -1.06
N ARG A 66 -4.58 1.13 0.26
CA ARG A 66 -5.85 0.84 0.98
C ARG A 66 -6.19 1.83 2.09
N TYR A 67 -5.26 2.68 2.46
CA TYR A 67 -5.55 3.85 3.29
C TYR A 67 -4.74 5.05 2.81
N MET A 68 -5.24 6.25 3.11
CA MET A 68 -4.52 7.50 2.89
C MET A 68 -4.71 8.37 4.12
N THR A 69 -3.63 8.86 4.71
CA THR A 69 -3.75 9.93 5.71
C THR A 69 -3.99 11.25 4.99
N LEU A 70 -4.90 12.07 5.53
CA LEU A 70 -5.34 13.30 4.85
C LEU A 70 -4.21 14.33 4.71
N THR A 71 -3.37 14.42 5.74
CA THR A 71 -2.25 15.37 5.81
C THR A 71 -1.04 14.69 6.42
N HIS A 72 0.12 15.29 6.21
CA HIS A 72 1.36 15.00 6.91
C HIS A 72 1.87 16.32 7.52
N ASN A 73 2.90 16.25 8.36
CA ASN A 73 3.50 17.46 8.96
C ASN A 73 4.12 18.37 7.89
N ASP A 74 4.60 17.77 6.79
CA ASP A 74 5.23 18.44 5.65
C ASP A 74 4.70 17.89 4.32
N ASN A 75 4.82 18.69 3.25
CA ASN A 75 4.39 18.35 1.88
C ASN A 75 5.57 18.03 0.94
N ILE A 76 6.68 17.54 1.50
CA ILE A 76 7.91 17.24 0.77
C ILE A 76 7.71 16.08 -0.21
#